data_AF-A0A2D5T1C5-F1
#
_entry.id   AF-A0A2D5T1C5-F1
#
_cell.length_a   1.000
_cell.length_b   1.000
_cell.length_c   1.000
_cell.angle_alpha   90.00
_cell.angle_beta   90.00
_cell.angle_gamma   90.00
#
_symmetry.space_group_name_H-M   'P 1'
#
loop_
_entity.id
_entity.type
_entity.pdbx_description
1 polymer ?
#
loop_
_entity_poly.entity_id
_entity_poly.type
_entity_poly.pdbx_seq_one_letter_code
_entity_poly.pdbx_strand_id
1 'polypeptide(L)'
;MATLLNFVKMSGWQFQKVDKDRFKEPLLLSAIMFLSYFLGSVIDYFLNLKEFISYFHPNSYYFLLDILTAFFIYKAVNVSSKQGEICKFYLLCGLLFNALLFLIIQIEVFLIYEGFKPYEHWWLWYVFSIGINTFDAMMVLVLILQKDFLKLHFLINKALNCSE
;
A
#
# COMPACT_ATOMS: atom_id res chain seq x y z
N MET A 1 8.33 -12.46 -49.34
CA MET A 1 7.34 -13.16 -48.48
C MET A 1 7.90 -13.54 -47.11
N ALA A 2 9.03 -14.25 -47.04
CA ALA A 2 9.61 -14.75 -45.77
C ALA A 2 10.01 -13.66 -44.76
N THR A 3 10.48 -12.50 -45.24
CA THR A 3 10.87 -11.36 -44.39
C THR A 3 9.66 -10.70 -43.70
N LEU A 4 8.54 -10.55 -44.41
CA LEU A 4 7.28 -10.05 -43.85
C LEU A 4 6.69 -11.02 -42.82
N LEU A 5 6.72 -12.33 -43.11
CA LEU A 5 6.26 -13.35 -42.16
C LEU A 5 7.09 -13.36 -40.88
N ASN A 6 8.42 -13.23 -40.98
CA ASN A 6 9.29 -13.11 -39.80
C ASN A 6 9.02 -11.84 -39.00
N PHE A 7 8.78 -10.70 -39.66
CA PHE A 7 8.45 -9.45 -38.97
C PHE A 7 7.11 -9.52 -38.22
N VAL A 8 6.07 -10.10 -38.83
CA VAL A 8 4.77 -10.31 -38.18
C VAL A 8 4.89 -11.26 -36.98
N LYS A 9 5.68 -12.31 -37.11
CA LYS A 9 5.92 -13.26 -36.01
C LYS A 9 6.71 -12.59 -34.88
N MET A 10 7.76 -11.82 -35.19
CA MET A 10 8.56 -11.10 -34.21
C MET A 10 7.75 -10.02 -33.48
N SER A 11 6.94 -9.24 -34.21
CA SER A 11 6.07 -8.22 -33.62
C SER A 11 4.99 -8.82 -32.72
N GLY A 12 4.37 -9.94 -33.12
CA GLY A 12 3.43 -10.67 -32.26
C GLY A 12 4.07 -11.17 -30.97
N TRP A 13 5.28 -11.75 -31.05
CA TRP A 13 6.02 -12.21 -29.87
C TRP A 13 6.45 -11.06 -28.95
N GLN A 14 6.85 -9.92 -29.51
CA GLN A 14 7.18 -8.72 -28.75
C GLN A 14 5.95 -8.16 -28.04
N PHE A 15 4.81 -8.05 -28.73
CA PHE A 15 3.54 -7.62 -28.14
C PHE A 15 3.11 -8.53 -26.99
N GLN A 16 3.16 -9.84 -27.21
CA GLN A 16 2.75 -10.82 -26.20
C GLN A 16 3.68 -10.81 -24.98
N LYS A 17 4.98 -10.55 -25.18
CA LYS A 17 5.95 -10.40 -24.08
C LYS A 17 5.72 -9.11 -23.30
N VAL A 18 5.52 -7.98 -23.99
CA VAL A 18 5.22 -6.69 -23.38
C VAL A 18 3.94 -6.76 -22.54
N ASP A 19 2.86 -7.38 -23.05
CA ASP A 19 1.65 -7.58 -22.26
C ASP A 19 1.88 -8.46 -21.04
N LYS A 20 2.63 -9.56 -21.18
CA LYS A 20 2.92 -10.44 -20.06
C LYS A 20 3.68 -9.72 -18.95
N ASP A 21 4.64 -8.86 -19.29
CA ASP A 21 5.42 -8.12 -18.31
C ASP A 21 4.61 -6.98 -17.68
N ARG A 22 3.68 -6.36 -18.43
CA ARG A 22 2.73 -5.36 -17.89
C ARG A 22 1.85 -5.90 -16.76
N PHE A 23 1.40 -7.16 -16.84
CA PHE A 23 0.53 -7.75 -15.81
C PHE A 23 1.30 -8.37 -14.64
N LYS A 24 2.55 -8.81 -14.85
CA LYS A 24 3.35 -9.46 -13.79
C LYS A 24 3.64 -8.52 -12.62
N GLU A 25 4.01 -7.28 -12.89
CA GLU A 25 4.43 -6.34 -11.82
C GLU A 25 3.27 -5.95 -10.89
N PRO A 26 2.08 -5.55 -11.40
CA PRO A 26 0.92 -5.30 -10.54
C PRO A 26 0.42 -6.55 -9.81
N LEU A 27 0.51 -7.73 -10.45
CA LEU A 27 0.17 -9.00 -9.79
C LEU A 27 1.12 -9.30 -8.63
N LEU A 28 2.42 -9.11 -8.80
CA LEU A 28 3.41 -9.28 -7.73
C LEU A 28 3.11 -8.31 -6.58
N LEU A 29 2.86 -7.04 -6.88
CA LEU A 29 2.49 -6.04 -5.88
C LEU A 29 1.21 -6.44 -5.14
N SER A 30 0.16 -6.89 -5.85
CA SER A 30 -1.09 -7.33 -5.24
C SER A 30 -0.89 -8.57 -4.34
N ALA A 31 -0.01 -9.49 -4.73
CA ALA A 31 0.31 -10.67 -3.92
C ALA A 31 1.04 -10.30 -2.63
N ILE A 32 1.97 -9.33 -2.71
CA ILE A 32 2.68 -8.82 -1.53
C ILE A 32 1.69 -8.12 -0.58
N MET A 33 0.82 -7.26 -1.11
CA MET A 33 -0.21 -6.59 -0.32
C MET A 33 -1.15 -7.61 0.34
N PHE A 34 -1.65 -8.58 -0.42
CA PHE A 34 -2.50 -9.65 0.11
C PHE A 34 -1.81 -10.43 1.24
N LEU A 35 -0.55 -10.81 1.06
CA LEU A 35 0.21 -11.55 2.07
C LEU A 35 0.41 -10.70 3.34
N SER A 36 0.65 -9.41 3.20
CA SER A 36 0.78 -8.47 4.31
C SER A 36 -0.49 -8.42 5.17
N TYR A 37 -1.66 -8.19 4.56
CA TYR A 37 -2.94 -8.19 5.28
C TYR A 37 -3.30 -9.58 5.85
N PHE A 38 -2.97 -10.65 5.13
CA PHE A 38 -3.19 -12.01 5.61
C PHE A 38 -2.36 -12.31 6.86
N LEU A 39 -1.06 -11.94 6.85
CA LEU A 39 -0.20 -12.07 8.02
C LEU A 39 -0.70 -11.22 9.19
N GLY A 40 -1.14 -9.98 8.93
CA GLY A 40 -1.76 -9.12 9.95
C GLY A 40 -2.95 -9.79 10.63
N SER A 41 -3.87 -10.37 9.84
CA SER A 41 -5.04 -11.09 10.36
C SER A 41 -4.67 -12.35 11.14
N VAL A 42 -3.68 -13.11 10.68
CA VAL A 42 -3.19 -14.29 11.39
C VAL A 42 -2.57 -13.89 12.75
N ILE A 43 -1.74 -12.84 12.76
CA ILE A 43 -1.13 -12.32 13.99
C ILE A 43 -2.22 -11.86 14.96
N ASP A 44 -3.21 -11.10 14.49
CA ASP A 44 -4.33 -10.63 15.31
C ASP A 44 -5.10 -11.80 15.94
N TYR A 45 -5.43 -12.83 15.15
CA TYR A 45 -6.09 -14.02 15.65
C TYR A 45 -5.28 -14.73 16.73
N PHE A 46 -3.98 -14.94 16.51
CA PHE A 46 -3.11 -15.59 17.50
C PHE A 46 -2.90 -14.77 18.77
N LEU A 47 -2.85 -13.44 18.67
CA LEU A 47 -2.71 -12.55 19.83
C LEU A 47 -4.01 -12.45 20.63
N ASN A 48 -5.17 -12.38 19.96
CA ASN A 48 -6.49 -12.46 20.60
C ASN A 48 -6.67 -13.76 21.39
N LEU A 49 -6.26 -14.91 20.83
CA LEU A 49 -6.34 -16.20 21.50
C LEU A 49 -5.53 -16.29 22.80
N LYS A 50 -4.46 -15.49 22.94
CA LYS A 50 -3.60 -15.53 24.12
C LYS A 50 -3.95 -14.47 25.18
N GLU A 51 -5.05 -13.71 25.03
CA GLU A 51 -5.46 -12.62 25.94
C GLU A 51 -4.37 -11.57 26.25
N PHE A 52 -3.29 -11.49 25.45
CA PHE A 52 -2.18 -10.53 25.65
C PHE A 52 -2.61 -9.05 25.42
N ILE A 53 -3.84 -8.84 24.95
CA ILE A 53 -4.39 -7.56 24.49
C ILE A 53 -4.61 -6.56 25.64
N SER A 54 -4.62 -7.01 26.90
CA SER A 54 -4.87 -6.12 28.03
C SER A 54 -3.70 -5.16 28.36
N TYR A 55 -2.50 -5.33 27.78
CA TYR A 55 -1.34 -4.54 28.19
C TYR A 55 -0.56 -3.89 27.04
N PHE A 56 -0.47 -4.56 25.89
CA PHE A 56 0.14 -3.97 24.70
C PHE A 56 -0.97 -3.42 23.79
N HIS A 57 -1.23 -2.14 24.01
CA HIS A 57 -1.88 -1.19 23.12
C HIS A 57 -2.48 -1.78 21.82
N PRO A 58 -3.81 -1.73 21.63
CA PRO A 58 -4.47 -2.36 20.50
C PRO A 58 -3.88 -1.78 19.21
N ASN A 59 -3.56 -2.67 18.26
CA ASN A 59 -3.21 -2.34 16.87
C ASN A 59 -1.79 -1.80 16.58
N SER A 60 -0.89 -1.74 17.57
CA SER A 60 0.51 -1.31 17.37
C SER A 60 1.30 -2.16 16.36
N TYR A 61 0.93 -3.43 16.19
CA TYR A 61 1.57 -4.31 15.23
C TYR A 61 1.22 -3.97 13.78
N TYR A 62 0.04 -3.40 13.48
CA TYR A 62 -0.33 -2.98 12.12
C TYR A 62 0.58 -1.86 11.62
N PHE A 63 0.92 -0.90 12.48
CA PHE A 63 1.91 0.14 12.17
C PHE A 63 3.26 -0.44 11.73
N LEU A 64 3.78 -1.41 12.49
CA LEU A 64 5.04 -2.08 12.17
C LEU A 64 4.93 -2.87 10.85
N LEU A 65 3.79 -3.51 10.62
CA LEU A 65 3.54 -4.33 9.45
C LEU A 65 3.43 -3.45 8.19
N ASP A 66 2.78 -2.29 8.27
CA ASP A 66 2.70 -1.31 7.19
C ASP A 66 4.08 -0.78 6.81
N ILE A 67 4.91 -0.40 7.80
CA ILE A 67 6.28 0.06 7.58
C ILE A 67 7.14 -1.05 6.97
N LEU A 68 7.04 -2.27 7.49
CA LEU A 68 7.78 -3.41 6.98
C LEU A 68 7.40 -3.73 5.53
N THR A 69 6.10 -3.67 5.22
CA THR A 69 5.57 -3.90 3.88
C THR A 69 6.02 -2.80 2.92
N ALA A 70 5.94 -1.54 3.33
CA ALA A 70 6.43 -0.41 2.53
C ALA A 70 7.92 -0.54 2.25
N PHE A 71 8.73 -0.88 3.26
CA PHE A 71 10.16 -1.10 3.10
C PHE A 71 10.46 -2.28 2.16
N PHE A 72 9.71 -3.37 2.29
CA PHE A 72 9.85 -4.54 1.42
C PHE A 72 9.48 -4.21 -0.03
N ILE A 73 8.38 -3.50 -0.27
CA ILE A 73 7.99 -3.05 -1.61
C ILE A 73 9.05 -2.12 -2.20
N TYR A 74 9.57 -1.18 -1.40
CA TYR A 74 10.60 -0.25 -1.84
C TYR A 74 11.86 -0.98 -2.32
N LYS A 75 12.36 -1.95 -1.52
CA LYS A 75 13.64 -2.64 -1.73
C LYS A 75 13.55 -3.86 -2.66
N ALA A 76 12.52 -4.69 -2.53
CA ALA A 76 12.42 -5.98 -3.20
C ALA A 76 11.73 -5.89 -4.57
N VAL A 77 10.84 -4.91 -4.77
CA VAL A 77 10.08 -4.78 -6.01
C VAL A 77 10.71 -3.71 -6.88
N ASN A 78 11.53 -4.13 -7.84
CA ASN A 78 11.99 -3.23 -8.89
C ASN A 78 11.00 -3.28 -10.06
N VAL A 79 10.59 -2.10 -10.51
CA VAL A 79 9.49 -1.97 -11.47
C VAL A 79 10.02 -1.27 -12.71
N SER A 80 9.71 -1.84 -13.87
CA SER A 80 10.18 -1.35 -15.17
C SER A 80 9.06 -0.79 -16.03
N SER A 81 7.80 -1.20 -15.81
CA SER A 81 6.64 -0.64 -16.49
C SER A 81 6.13 0.63 -15.81
N LYS A 82 5.75 1.62 -16.63
CA LYS A 82 5.08 2.85 -16.18
C LYS A 82 3.82 2.56 -15.34
N GLN A 83 3.10 1.48 -15.65
CA GLN A 83 1.90 1.09 -14.90
C GLN A 83 2.25 0.54 -13.54
N GLY A 84 3.28 -0.31 -13.46
CA GLY A 84 3.76 -0.82 -12.18
C GLY A 84 4.28 0.31 -11.31
N GLU A 85 4.93 1.33 -11.90
CA GLU A 85 5.53 2.44 -11.17
C GLU A 85 4.44 3.26 -10.48
N ILE A 86 3.36 3.56 -11.20
CA ILE A 86 2.16 4.19 -10.64
C ILE A 86 1.59 3.32 -9.51
N CYS A 87 1.40 2.01 -9.73
CA CYS A 87 0.89 1.12 -8.68
C CYS A 87 1.78 1.14 -7.43
N LYS A 88 3.10 0.96 -7.60
CA LYS A 88 4.08 0.97 -6.51
C LYS A 88 4.03 2.29 -5.75
N PHE A 89 3.95 3.41 -6.45
CA PHE A 89 3.88 4.74 -5.84
C PHE A 89 2.63 4.90 -4.96
N TYR A 90 1.45 4.57 -5.48
CA TYR A 90 0.20 4.66 -4.72
C TYR A 90 0.16 3.70 -3.53
N LEU A 91 0.71 2.49 -3.67
CA LEU A 91 0.82 1.54 -2.56
C LEU A 91 1.74 2.05 -1.46
N LEU A 92 2.93 2.56 -1.81
CA LEU A 92 3.84 3.14 -0.82
C LEU A 92 3.22 4.35 -0.12
N CYS A 93 2.57 5.22 -0.89
CA CYS A 93 1.88 6.38 -0.35
C CYS A 93 0.75 5.98 0.61
N GLY A 94 -0.12 5.04 0.20
CA GLY A 94 -1.21 4.52 1.04
C GLY A 94 -0.71 3.86 2.32
N LEU A 95 0.31 2.99 2.23
CA LEU A 95 0.93 2.35 3.40
C LEU A 95 1.54 3.36 4.37
N LEU A 96 2.20 4.40 3.86
CA LEU A 96 2.76 5.45 4.72
C LEU A 96 1.68 6.28 5.39
N PHE A 97 0.59 6.63 4.69
CA PHE A 97 -0.54 7.32 5.29
C PHE A 97 -1.26 6.45 6.34
N ASN A 98 -1.45 5.16 6.09
CA ASN A 98 -1.97 4.23 7.08
C ASN A 98 -1.07 4.15 8.31
N ALA A 99 0.25 4.00 8.12
CA ALA A 99 1.21 4.00 9.22
C ALA A 99 1.16 5.30 10.05
N LEU A 100 1.04 6.46 9.39
CA LEU A 100 0.87 7.74 10.09
C LEU A 100 -0.42 7.80 10.91
N LEU A 101 -1.54 7.31 10.35
CA LEU A 101 -2.82 7.25 11.07
C LEU A 101 -2.73 6.34 12.30
N PHE A 102 -2.09 5.17 12.18
CA PHE A 102 -1.83 4.30 13.32
C PHE A 102 -0.94 4.96 14.37
N LEU A 103 0.10 5.68 13.95
CA LEU A 103 0.98 6.42 14.86
C LEU A 103 0.20 7.49 15.65
N ILE A 104 -0.69 8.24 14.99
CA ILE A 104 -1.48 9.29 15.67
C ILE A 104 -2.41 8.67 16.73
N ILE A 105 -3.12 7.58 16.41
CA ILE A 105 -3.95 6.87 17.40
C ILE A 105 -3.09 6.28 18.52
N GLN A 106 -1.89 5.79 18.20
CA GLN A 106 -0.95 5.28 19.20
C GLN A 106 -0.52 6.35 20.20
N ILE A 107 -0.19 7.55 19.71
CA ILE A 107 0.13 8.69 20.57
C ILE A 107 -1.09 9.05 21.43
N GLU A 108 -2.28 9.10 20.85
CA GLU A 108 -3.49 9.47 21.57
C GLU A 108 -3.80 8.52 22.73
N VAL A 109 -3.80 7.21 22.48
CA VAL A 109 -4.06 6.21 23.51
C VAL A 109 -2.95 6.20 24.57
N PHE A 110 -1.69 6.46 24.19
CA PHE A 110 -0.61 6.67 25.15
C PHE A 110 -0.86 7.86 26.08
N LEU A 111 -1.30 9.01 25.55
CA LEU A 111 -1.67 10.20 26.34
C LEU A 111 -2.83 9.92 27.31
N ILE A 112 -3.80 9.09 26.90
CA ILE A 112 -4.90 8.67 27.77
C ILE A 112 -4.38 7.77 28.89
N TYR A 113 -3.53 6.79 28.56
CA TYR A 113 -2.98 5.83 29.52
C TYR A 113 -2.16 6.52 30.62
N GLU A 114 -1.32 7.49 30.23
CA GLU A 114 -0.52 8.31 31.15
C GLU A 114 -1.37 9.36 31.93
N GLY A 115 -2.69 9.40 31.71
CA GLY A 115 -3.61 10.29 32.44
C GLY A 115 -3.53 11.76 32.05
N PHE A 116 -2.80 12.11 30.98
CA PHE A 116 -2.74 13.48 30.45
C PHE A 116 -4.04 13.91 29.75
N LYS A 117 -4.88 12.95 29.33
CA LYS A 117 -6.14 13.19 28.61
C LYS A 117 -7.24 12.24 29.12
N PRO A 118 -8.49 12.71 29.33
CA PRO A 118 -9.60 11.83 29.69
C PRO A 118 -9.99 10.90 28.52
N TYR A 119 -10.49 9.70 28.86
CA TYR A 119 -11.01 8.74 27.88
C TYR A 119 -12.38 9.19 27.36
N GLU A 120 -12.37 9.99 26.29
CA GLU A 120 -13.57 10.46 25.60
C GLU A 120 -13.53 10.08 24.12
N HIS A 121 -14.68 9.72 23.57
CA HIS A 121 -14.82 9.41 22.14
C HIS A 121 -14.55 10.67 21.31
N TRP A 122 -13.39 10.72 20.67
CA TRP A 122 -12.90 11.89 19.93
C TRP A 122 -13.10 11.72 18.43
N TRP A 123 -13.24 12.84 17.71
CA TRP A 123 -13.41 12.87 16.24
C TRP A 123 -12.26 12.19 15.46
N LEU A 124 -11.11 11.99 16.09
CA LEU A 124 -9.88 11.46 15.51
C LEU A 124 -10.02 9.96 15.26
N TRP A 125 -10.75 9.24 16.13
CA TRP A 125 -11.10 7.84 15.93
C TRP A 125 -11.96 7.64 14.68
N TYR A 126 -12.89 8.57 14.40
CA TYR A 126 -13.69 8.56 13.17
C TYR A 126 -12.82 8.86 11.94
N VAL A 127 -11.96 9.86 12.02
CA VAL A 127 -11.03 10.19 10.92
C VAL A 127 -10.05 9.06 10.66
N PHE A 128 -9.58 8.38 11.70
CA PHE A 128 -8.75 7.19 11.60
C PHE A 128 -9.49 6.05 10.88
N SER A 129 -10.71 5.71 11.32
CA SER A 129 -11.49 4.63 10.73
C SER A 129 -11.86 4.90 9.26
N ILE A 130 -12.28 6.13 8.95
CA ILE A 130 -12.58 6.54 7.57
C ILE A 130 -11.29 6.60 6.75
N GLY A 131 -10.21 7.14 7.32
CA GLY A 131 -8.92 7.32 6.67
C GLY A 131 -8.31 6.01 6.21
N ILE A 132 -8.14 5.04 7.11
CA ILE A 132 -7.56 3.73 6.76
C ILE A 132 -8.37 3.04 5.68
N ASN A 133 -9.70 2.97 5.83
CA ASN A 133 -10.56 2.33 4.83
C ASN A 133 -10.48 3.05 3.47
N THR A 134 -10.33 4.38 3.46
CA THR A 134 -10.20 5.16 2.23
C THR A 134 -8.88 4.87 1.52
N PHE A 135 -7.76 4.86 2.25
CA PHE A 135 -6.44 4.56 1.68
C PHE A 135 -6.33 3.10 1.23
N ASP A 136 -6.91 2.15 1.99
CA ASP A 136 -6.99 0.74 1.59
C ASP A 136 -7.80 0.58 0.29
N ALA A 137 -8.97 1.21 0.21
CA ALA A 137 -9.77 1.21 -1.00
C ALA A 137 -9.00 1.83 -2.18
N MET A 138 -8.26 2.92 -1.96
CA MET A 138 -7.40 3.54 -2.98
C MET A 138 -6.31 2.58 -3.47
N MET A 139 -5.65 1.87 -2.56
CA MET A 139 -4.60 0.88 -2.88
C MET A 139 -5.14 -0.30 -3.69
N VAL A 140 -6.35 -0.78 -3.39
CA VAL A 140 -7.01 -1.83 -4.18
C VAL A 140 -7.43 -1.30 -5.56
N LEU A 141 -8.01 -0.10 -5.61
CA LEU A 141 -8.47 0.52 -6.85
C LEU A 141 -7.31 0.76 -7.83
N VAL A 142 -6.14 1.22 -7.36
CA VAL A 142 -5.00 1.43 -8.25
C VAL A 142 -4.47 0.13 -8.84
N LEU A 143 -4.52 -0.98 -8.09
CA LEU A 143 -4.11 -2.30 -8.58
C LEU A 143 -5.07 -2.84 -9.65
N ILE A 144 -6.37 -2.57 -9.54
CA ILE A 144 -7.39 -2.97 -10.51
C ILE A 144 -7.29 -2.11 -11.78
N LEU A 145 -7.25 -0.78 -11.61
CA LEU A 145 -7.30 0.15 -12.74
C LEU A 145 -5.95 0.29 -13.45
N GLN A 146 -4.84 0.04 -12.75
CA GLN A 146 -3.45 0.20 -13.23
C GLN A 146 -3.20 1.55 -13.91
N LYS A 147 -3.92 2.57 -13.44
CA LYS A 147 -3.94 3.92 -14.00
C LYS A 147 -3.90 4.93 -12.87
N ASP A 148 -3.32 6.07 -13.19
CA ASP A 148 -3.29 7.24 -12.32
C ASP A 148 -4.68 7.89 -12.28
N PHE A 149 -5.63 7.26 -11.58
CA PHE A 149 -7.04 7.69 -11.51
C PHE A 149 -7.19 9.06 -10.85
N LEU A 150 -6.42 9.31 -9.79
CA LEU A 150 -6.44 10.58 -9.04
C LEU A 150 -5.48 11.63 -9.62
N LYS A 151 -4.71 11.31 -10.68
CA LYS A 151 -3.60 12.14 -11.18
C LYS A 151 -2.57 12.53 -10.12
N LEU A 152 -2.50 11.79 -9.00
CA LEU A 152 -1.64 12.11 -7.87
C LEU A 152 -0.17 12.00 -8.26
N HIS A 153 0.17 10.99 -9.07
CA HIS A 153 1.52 10.83 -9.60
C HIS A 153 1.90 12.00 -10.52
N PHE A 154 0.99 12.47 -11.38
CA PHE A 154 1.21 13.68 -12.18
C PHE A 154 1.40 14.95 -11.32
N LEU A 155 0.59 15.14 -10.28
CA LEU A 155 0.68 16.31 -9.41
C LEU A 155 2.00 16.35 -8.63
N ILE A 156 2.44 15.22 -8.09
CA ILE A 156 3.68 15.14 -7.31
C ILE A 156 4.90 15.32 -8.21
N ASN A 157 4.92 14.72 -9.40
CA ASN A 157 6.00 14.95 -10.36
C ASN A 157 6.04 16.42 -10.82
N LYS A 158 4.87 17.06 -11.00
CA LYS A 158 4.81 18.49 -11.30
C LYS A 158 5.31 19.35 -10.15
N ALA A 159 4.99 19.00 -8.90
CA ALA A 159 5.48 19.73 -7.73
C ALA A 159 7.00 19.61 -7.58
N LEU A 160 7.56 18.41 -7.77
CA LEU A 160 9.00 18.15 -7.71
C LEU A 160 9.77 18.87 -8.83
N ASN A 161 9.26 18.84 -10.07
CA ASN A 161 9.88 19.55 -11.20
C ASN A 161 9.73 21.08 -11.12
N CYS A 162 8.90 21.60 -10.22
CA CYS A 162 8.76 23.04 -10.00
C CYS A 162 9.67 23.55 -8.86
N SER A 163 10.30 22.62 -8.13
CA SER A 163 11.26 22.90 -7.05
C SER A 163 12.74 22.78 -7.47
N GLU A 164 13.00 22.44 -8.73
CA GLU A 164 14.30 22.58 -9.42
C GLU A 164 14.33 23.86 -10.27
#